data_AF-A0A7J8MPZ7-F1
#
_entry.id   AF-A0A7J8MPZ7-F1
#
_cell.length_a   1.000
_cell.length_b   1.000
_cell.length_c   1.000
_cell.angle_alpha   90.00
_cell.angle_beta   90.00
_cell.angle_gamma   90.00
#
_symmetry.space_group_name_H-M   'P 1'
#
loop_
_entity.id
_entity.type
_entity.pdbx_description
1 polymer ?
#
loop_
_entity_poly.entity_id
_entity_poly.type
_entity_poly.pdbx_seq_one_letter_code
_entity_poly.pdbx_strand_id
1 'polypeptide(L)'
;MEDYMASLSLEEVEEDFIQLGAKSVDNGIYYVNCFVGMFLTSIVVHFQAMRSILANVWHPIGGVSISDLENGRFLFRFYFEVDADRVERNDPWNFNSHLLVLHRLVQGENPLTMQLTEVNFWILVNDIPHGFTSKGVAK
;
A
#
# COMPACT_ATOMS: atom_id res chain seq x y z
N MET A 1 -16.56 -2.23 -44.09
CA MET A 1 -16.76 -1.00 -43.30
C MET A 1 -16.50 -1.37 -41.85
N GLU A 2 -15.26 -1.68 -41.53
CA GLU A 2 -14.80 -2.08 -40.19
C GLU A 2 -13.30 -1.73 -40.09
N ASP A 3 -12.98 -0.43 -40.12
CA ASP A 3 -11.60 0.05 -39.90
C ASP A 3 -11.64 1.36 -39.10
N TYR A 4 -12.24 1.32 -37.90
CA TYR A 4 -12.26 2.50 -37.01
C TYR A 4 -12.19 2.14 -35.52
N MET A 5 -11.36 1.18 -35.13
CA MET A 5 -11.05 0.96 -33.71
C MET A 5 -9.59 0.55 -33.49
N ALA A 6 -8.65 1.33 -34.01
CA ALA A 6 -7.24 1.15 -33.69
C ALA A 6 -6.48 2.49 -33.68
N SER A 7 -6.86 3.39 -32.77
CA SER A 7 -5.93 4.44 -32.30
C SER A 7 -6.37 4.97 -30.94
N LEU A 8 -6.14 4.18 -29.89
CA LEU A 8 -5.95 4.73 -28.55
C LEU A 8 -4.51 4.43 -28.18
N SER A 9 -3.60 5.31 -28.60
CA SER A 9 -2.26 5.37 -28.04
C SER A 9 -2.39 5.93 -26.63
N LEU A 10 -2.23 5.07 -25.63
CA LEU A 10 -1.97 5.51 -24.27
C LEU A 10 -0.60 6.19 -24.27
N GLU A 11 -0.60 7.52 -24.15
CA GLU A 11 0.59 8.24 -23.72
C GLU A 11 0.83 7.82 -22.26
N GLU A 12 1.85 6.98 -22.04
CA GLU A 12 2.43 6.78 -20.72
C GLU A 12 2.90 8.16 -20.24
N VAL A 13 2.10 8.78 -19.37
CA VAL A 13 2.54 9.98 -18.65
C VAL A 13 3.66 9.51 -17.74
N GLU A 14 4.90 9.80 -18.13
CA GLU A 14 6.07 9.60 -17.27
C GLU A 14 5.80 10.32 -15.95
N GLU A 15 5.53 9.57 -14.88
CA GLU A 15 5.46 10.10 -13.53
C GLU A 15 6.84 10.68 -13.19
N ASP A 16 6.93 12.01 -13.15
CA ASP A 16 8.10 12.72 -12.67
C ASP A 16 8.53 12.16 -11.30
N PHE A 17 9.70 11.49 -11.31
CA PHE A 17 10.37 11.01 -10.11
C PHE A 17 10.74 12.21 -9.23
N ILE A 18 9.97 12.49 -8.18
CA ILE A 18 10.45 13.37 -7.11
C ILE A 18 11.45 12.57 -6.26
N GLN A 19 12.72 12.63 -6.66
CA GLN A 19 13.82 12.10 -5.88
C GLN A 19 14.02 12.99 -4.64
N LEU A 20 13.44 12.58 -3.50
CA LEU A 20 13.69 13.22 -2.20
C LEU A 20 15.08 12.83 -1.71
N GLY A 21 16.10 13.44 -2.31
CA GLY A 21 17.40 13.56 -1.67
C GLY A 21 17.20 14.37 -0.39
N ALA A 22 17.51 13.76 0.76
CA ALA A 22 17.47 14.38 2.07
C ALA A 22 18.23 15.73 2.06
N LYS A 23 17.50 16.82 1.87
CA LYS A 23 17.96 18.19 2.16
C LYS A 23 16.98 18.77 3.16
N SER A 24 17.48 18.88 4.38
CA SER A 24 16.84 19.55 5.51
C SER A 24 16.47 20.98 5.13
N VAL A 25 15.17 21.22 4.93
CA VAL A 25 14.56 22.54 5.04
C VAL A 25 13.35 22.36 5.94
N ASP A 26 13.39 23.06 7.07
CA ASP A 26 12.37 23.16 8.11
C ASP A 26 11.08 23.78 7.55
N ASN A 27 10.33 22.96 6.82
CA ASN A 27 8.93 23.13 6.49
C ASN A 27 8.31 21.78 6.82
N GLY A 28 7.55 21.68 7.92
CA GLY A 28 7.00 20.41 8.41
C GLY A 28 6.49 19.53 7.26
N ILE A 29 7.10 18.35 7.09
CA ILE A 29 6.74 17.44 6.02
C ILE A 29 5.33 16.94 6.32
N TYR A 30 4.35 17.39 5.53
CA TYR A 30 2.97 16.94 5.67
C TYR A 30 2.81 15.60 4.94
N TYR A 31 2.69 14.52 5.72
CA TYR A 31 2.44 13.16 5.23
C TYR A 31 0.94 12.93 4.90
N VAL A 32 0.35 13.80 4.08
CA VAL A 32 -1.06 13.65 3.67
C VAL A 32 -1.20 12.43 2.76
N ASN A 33 -2.08 11.51 3.14
CA ASN A 33 -2.36 10.26 2.40
C ASN A 33 -1.10 9.42 2.14
N CYS A 34 -0.15 9.48 3.07
CA CYS A 34 1.07 8.68 3.00
C CYS A 34 1.00 7.49 3.95
N PHE A 35 1.54 6.36 3.49
CA PHE A 35 1.77 5.17 4.29
C PHE A 35 3.24 4.85 4.28
N VAL A 36 3.76 4.41 5.42
CA VAL A 36 5.02 3.69 5.47
C VAL A 36 4.70 2.20 5.52
N GLY A 37 5.42 1.42 4.72
CA GLY A 37 5.26 -0.03 4.74
C GLY A 37 6.57 -0.78 4.75
N MET A 38 6.52 -2.00 5.26
CA MET A 38 7.66 -2.91 5.34
C MET A 38 7.17 -4.34 5.09
N PHE A 39 7.93 -5.11 4.32
CA PHE A 39 7.65 -6.53 4.14
C PHE A 39 8.25 -7.33 5.30
N LEU A 40 7.47 -8.25 5.88
CA LEU A 40 7.95 -9.17 6.89
C LEU A 40 8.72 -10.32 6.24
N THR A 41 9.92 -10.01 5.75
CA THR A 41 10.82 -10.95 5.07
C THR A 41 12.28 -10.58 5.30
N SER A 42 13.17 -11.57 5.25
CA SER A 42 14.63 -11.36 5.23
C SER A 42 15.20 -11.30 3.81
N ILE A 43 14.37 -11.50 2.79
CA ILE A 43 14.77 -11.51 1.38
C ILE A 43 14.63 -10.10 0.80
N VAL A 44 15.56 -9.72 -0.07
CA VAL A 44 15.49 -8.45 -0.79
C VAL A 44 14.28 -8.46 -1.74
N VAL A 45 13.40 -7.47 -1.57
CA VAL A 45 12.24 -7.28 -2.44
C VAL A 45 12.67 -6.52 -3.70
N HIS A 46 12.32 -7.04 -4.88
CA HIS A 46 12.57 -6.34 -6.14
C HIS A 46 11.66 -5.13 -6.28
N PHE A 47 12.22 -3.94 -6.01
CA PHE A 47 11.47 -2.67 -5.95
C PHE A 47 10.60 -2.42 -7.19
N GLN A 48 11.14 -2.54 -8.40
CA GLN A 48 10.39 -2.25 -9.62
C GLN A 48 9.20 -3.20 -9.83
N ALA A 49 9.38 -4.49 -9.52
CA ALA A 49 8.31 -5.47 -9.63
C ALA A 49 7.22 -5.22 -8.57
N MET A 50 7.63 -4.96 -7.32
CA MET A 50 6.73 -4.60 -6.23
C MET A 50 5.93 -3.34 -6.56
N ARG A 51 6.59 -2.28 -7.03
CA ARG A 51 5.96 -1.02 -7.41
C ARG A 51 4.90 -1.20 -8.48
N SER A 52 5.24 -1.89 -9.57
CA SER A 52 4.30 -2.14 -10.67
C SER A 52 3.10 -2.99 -10.23
N ILE A 53 3.35 -4.06 -9.46
CA ILE A 53 2.30 -4.97 -9.02
C ILE A 53 1.37 -4.29 -8.01
N LEU A 54 1.89 -3.59 -7.00
CA LEU A 54 1.05 -2.91 -6.02
C LEU A 54 0.25 -1.75 -6.64
N ALA A 55 0.86 -0.96 -7.53
CA ALA A 55 0.13 0.07 -8.27
C ALA A 55 -1.03 -0.52 -9.09
N ASN A 56 -0.80 -1.68 -9.73
CA ASN A 56 -1.85 -2.36 -10.49
C ASN A 56 -2.93 -3.00 -9.60
N VAL A 57 -2.55 -3.63 -8.48
CA VAL A 57 -3.49 -4.30 -7.55
C VAL A 57 -4.37 -3.29 -6.82
N TRP A 58 -3.79 -2.21 -6.30
CA TRP A 58 -4.56 -1.15 -5.63
C TRP A 58 -5.40 -0.35 -6.62
N HIS A 59 -4.93 -0.23 -7.87
CA HIS A 59 -5.59 0.49 -8.95
C HIS A 59 -6.19 1.83 -8.49
N PRO A 60 -5.35 2.72 -7.91
CA PRO A 60 -5.82 4.01 -7.40
C PRO A 60 -6.32 4.89 -8.53
N ILE A 61 -7.38 5.65 -8.28
CA ILE A 61 -7.97 6.57 -9.27
C ILE A 61 -6.97 7.67 -9.64
N GLY A 62 -6.24 8.18 -8.63
CA GLY A 62 -5.27 9.25 -8.82
C GLY A 62 -3.83 8.78 -9.05
N GLY A 63 -3.56 7.47 -9.06
CA GLY A 63 -2.20 6.94 -9.04
C GLY A 63 -1.63 6.79 -7.62
N VAL A 64 -0.44 6.21 -7.54
CA VAL A 64 0.32 6.06 -6.29
C VAL A 64 1.80 6.25 -6.56
N SER A 65 2.43 7.17 -5.82
CA SER A 65 3.88 7.32 -5.84
C SER A 65 4.50 6.40 -4.79
N ILE A 66 5.42 5.54 -5.21
CA ILE A 66 6.11 4.58 -4.34
C ILE A 66 7.59 4.92 -4.35
N SER A 67 8.14 5.22 -3.18
CA SER A 67 9.56 5.53 -2.99
C SER A 67 10.21 4.51 -2.07
N ASP A 68 11.42 4.08 -2.44
CA ASP A 68 12.27 3.29 -1.55
C ASP A 68 12.81 4.20 -0.45
N LEU A 69 12.66 3.75 0.79
CA LEU A 69 13.33 4.35 1.94
C LEU A 69 14.52 3.47 2.33
N GLU A 70 15.08 3.69 3.51
CA GLU A 70 16.15 2.84 4.03
C GLU A 70 15.60 1.65 4.83
N ASN A 71 16.40 0.60 4.97
CA ASN A 71 16.10 -0.58 5.80
C ASN A 71 14.86 -1.39 5.37
N GLY A 72 14.60 -1.49 4.06
CA GLY A 72 13.50 -2.29 3.52
C GLY A 72 12.12 -1.68 3.77
N ARG A 73 12.09 -0.37 4.02
CA ARG A 73 10.86 0.43 4.17
C ARG A 73 10.54 1.12 2.87
N PHE A 74 9.25 1.31 2.62
CA PHE A 74 8.75 1.97 1.44
C PHE A 74 7.76 3.04 1.84
N LEU A 75 7.80 4.18 1.16
CA LEU A 75 6.82 5.24 1.29
C LEU A 75 5.82 5.12 0.14
N PHE A 76 4.55 5.00 0.47
CA PHE A 76 3.45 5.00 -0.48
C PHE A 76 2.67 6.29 -0.31
N ARG A 77 2.52 7.07 -1.37
CA ARG A 77 1.74 8.31 -1.37
C ARG A 77 0.61 8.22 -2.37
N PHE A 78 -0.61 8.31 -1.86
CA PHE A 78 -1.81 8.37 -2.68
C PHE A 78 -2.21 9.81 -2.95
N TYR A 79 -2.66 10.08 -4.17
CA TYR A 79 -3.11 11.42 -4.54
C TYR A 79 -4.48 11.75 -3.96
N PHE A 80 -5.36 10.75 -3.81
CA PHE A 80 -6.70 10.92 -3.24
C PHE A 80 -6.88 10.14 -1.96
N GLU A 81 -7.60 10.74 -1.00
CA GLU A 81 -7.91 10.13 0.30
C GLU A 81 -8.78 8.88 0.14
N VAL A 82 -9.69 8.85 -0.83
CA VAL A 82 -10.51 7.66 -1.14
C VAL A 82 -9.67 6.44 -1.51
N ASP A 83 -8.54 6.63 -2.19
CA ASP A 83 -7.63 5.55 -2.53
C ASP A 83 -6.84 5.09 -1.29
N ALA A 84 -6.36 6.03 -0.49
CA ALA A 84 -5.70 5.75 0.79
C ALA A 84 -6.60 4.95 1.74
N ASP A 85 -7.83 5.41 1.96
CA ASP A 85 -8.82 4.74 2.81
C ASP A 85 -9.16 3.34 2.29
N ARG A 86 -9.28 3.18 0.96
CA ARG A 86 -9.56 1.88 0.35
C ARG A 86 -8.41 0.91 0.57
N VAL A 87 -7.16 1.36 0.44
CA VAL A 87 -5.98 0.52 0.67
C VAL A 87 -5.88 0.15 2.15
N GLU A 88 -6.08 1.10 3.06
CA GLU A 88 -6.06 0.86 4.51
C GLU A 88 -7.12 -0.14 4.97
N ARG A 89 -8.35 -0.05 4.44
CA ARG A 89 -9.47 -0.93 4.85
C ARG A 89 -9.35 -2.37 4.35
N ASN A 90 -8.57 -2.62 3.31
CA ASN A 90 -8.40 -3.94 2.70
C ASN A 90 -7.10 -4.64 3.12
N ASP A 91 -6.41 -4.13 4.15
CA ASP A 91 -5.29 -4.79 4.79
C ASP A 91 -5.73 -6.15 5.42
N PRO A 92 -4.90 -7.22 5.40
CA PRO A 92 -3.48 -7.28 5.04
C PRO A 92 -3.18 -7.37 3.54
N TRP A 93 -2.10 -6.70 3.10
CA TRP A 93 -1.60 -6.83 1.73
C TRP A 93 -0.45 -7.83 1.61
N ASN A 94 -0.42 -8.58 0.50
CA ASN A 94 0.63 -9.56 0.23
C ASN A 94 1.27 -9.35 -1.14
N PHE A 95 2.59 -9.52 -1.21
CA PHE A 95 3.36 -9.54 -2.45
C PHE A 95 4.31 -10.74 -2.45
N ASN A 96 4.23 -11.61 -3.44
CA ASN A 96 5.08 -12.80 -3.55
C ASN A 96 5.13 -13.65 -2.27
N SER A 97 3.99 -13.87 -1.62
CA SER A 97 3.89 -14.58 -0.34
C SER A 97 4.57 -13.88 0.85
N HIS A 98 4.96 -12.61 0.69
CA HIS A 98 5.46 -11.77 1.77
C HIS A 98 4.40 -10.75 2.18
N LEU A 99 4.08 -10.75 3.47
CA LEU A 99 3.13 -9.83 4.07
C LEU A 99 3.72 -8.42 4.11
N LEU A 100 2.96 -7.46 3.59
CA LEU A 100 3.25 -6.03 3.69
C LEU A 100 2.50 -5.48 4.90
N VAL A 101 3.23 -4.99 5.89
CA VAL A 101 2.66 -4.19 6.97
C VAL A 101 2.58 -2.75 6.49
N LEU A 102 1.41 -2.13 6.53
CA LEU A 102 1.19 -0.73 6.21
C LEU A 102 0.79 0.06 7.46
N HIS A 103 1.35 1.26 7.61
CA HIS A 103 0.94 2.21 8.62
C HIS A 103 0.69 3.58 7.99
N ARG A 104 -0.48 4.17 8.26
CA ARG A 104 -0.84 5.51 7.80
C ARG A 104 -0.09 6.55 8.63
N LEU A 105 0.75 7.35 7.98
CA LEU A 105 1.57 8.34 8.67
C LEU A 105 0.72 9.49 9.22
N VAL A 106 0.93 9.79 10.49
CA VAL A 106 0.36 10.97 11.16
C VAL A 106 1.42 12.07 11.27
N GLN A 107 0.98 13.33 11.36
CA GLN A 107 1.88 14.46 11.52
C GLN A 107 2.77 14.29 12.76
N GLY A 108 4.09 14.43 12.57
CA GLY A 108 5.09 14.29 13.64
C GLY A 108 5.67 12.87 13.78
N GLU A 109 5.13 11.88 13.07
CA GLU A 109 5.73 10.54 13.03
C GLU A 109 6.94 10.50 12.10
N ASN A 110 7.95 9.71 12.49
CA ASN A 110 9.11 9.46 11.65
C ASN A 110 8.99 8.07 10.99
N PRO A 111 8.85 8.00 9.65
CA PRO A 111 8.67 6.74 8.93
C PRO A 111 9.87 5.78 9.07
N LEU A 112 11.06 6.28 9.37
CA LEU A 112 12.28 5.48 9.48
C LEU A 112 12.42 4.77 10.83
N THR A 113 11.85 5.34 11.91
CA THR A 113 12.05 4.83 13.28
C THR A 113 10.85 4.06 13.83
N MET A 114 9.69 4.15 13.18
CA MET A 114 8.47 3.51 13.65
C MET A 114 8.54 1.97 13.54
N GLN A 115 7.97 1.26 14.51
CA GLN A 115 7.87 -0.20 14.46
C GLN A 115 6.69 -0.63 13.57
N LEU A 116 6.95 -1.52 12.63
CA LEU A 116 5.98 -2.11 11.69
C LEU A 116 5.92 -3.62 11.92
N THR A 117 5.39 -4.03 13.06
CA THR A 117 5.46 -5.43 13.54
C THR A 117 4.10 -6.12 13.64
N GLU A 118 3.01 -5.37 13.53
CA GLU A 118 1.65 -5.85 13.74
C GLU A 118 0.80 -5.63 12.50
N VAL A 119 -0.10 -6.58 12.23
CA VAL A 119 -1.09 -6.48 11.15
C VAL A 119 -2.40 -7.12 11.64
N ASN A 120 -3.53 -6.54 11.26
CA ASN A 120 -4.84 -7.12 11.56
C ASN A 120 -5.28 -7.98 10.38
N PHE A 121 -5.79 -9.17 10.65
CA PHE A 121 -6.30 -10.04 9.58
C PHE A 121 -7.46 -10.89 10.07
N TRP A 122 -8.33 -11.26 9.13
CA TRP A 122 -9.46 -12.14 9.39
C TRP A 122 -9.01 -13.60 9.36
N ILE A 123 -9.39 -14.35 10.39
CA ILE A 123 -9.24 -15.81 10.42
C ILE A 123 -10.61 -16.47 10.22
N LEU A 124 -10.66 -17.46 9.33
CA LEU A 124 -11.81 -18.35 9.22
C LEU A 124 -11.58 -19.56 10.12
N VAL A 125 -12.40 -19.70 11.16
CA VAL A 125 -12.36 -20.86 12.06
C VAL A 125 -13.36 -21.90 11.55
N ASN A 126 -12.86 -23.05 11.11
CA ASN A 126 -13.66 -24.19 10.68
C ASN A 126 -13.80 -25.22 11.80
N ASP A 127 -14.79 -26.11 11.71
CA ASP A 127 -15.01 -27.25 12.61
C ASP A 127 -15.20 -26.90 14.10
N ILE A 128 -15.90 -25.80 14.38
CA ILE A 128 -16.26 -25.42 15.75
C ILE A 128 -17.19 -26.50 16.34
N PRO A 129 -16.83 -27.15 17.47
CA PRO A 129 -17.65 -28.21 18.07
C PRO A 129 -19.07 -27.73 18.42
N HIS A 130 -20.04 -28.64 18.30
CA HIS A 130 -21.42 -28.39 18.69
C HIS A 130 -21.50 -27.98 20.17
N GLY A 131 -21.86 -26.72 20.43
CA GLY A 131 -21.92 -26.12 21.78
C GLY A 131 -21.31 -24.73 21.90
N PHE A 132 -20.47 -24.32 20.94
CA PHE A 132 -19.84 -22.99 20.91
C PHE A 132 -20.53 -21.99 19.96
N THR A 133 -21.67 -22.36 19.36
CA THR A 133 -22.48 -21.44 18.54
C THR A 133 -23.52 -20.74 19.42
N SER A 134 -23.44 -19.42 19.55
CA SER A 134 -24.52 -18.65 20.16
C SER A 134 -25.71 -18.58 19.18
N LYS A 135 -26.95 -18.70 19.68
CA LYS A 135 -28.18 -18.69 18.86
C LYS A 135 -28.49 -17.34 18.17
N GLY A 136 -27.53 -16.43 18.10
CA GLY A 136 -27.74 -15.00 17.84
C GLY A 136 -27.39 -14.50 16.45
N VAL A 137 -27.13 -15.35 15.45
CA VAL A 137 -26.84 -14.85 14.09
C VAL A 137 -27.45 -15.76 13.02
N ALA A 138 -28.73 -15.53 12.72
CA ALA A 138 -29.31 -15.86 11.42
C ALA A 138 -30.55 -14.99 11.20
N LYS A 139 -30.43 -14.00 10.31
CA LYS A 139 -31.53 -13.57 9.46
C LYS A 139 -30.99 -13.23 8.09
#